data_AF-A0AA41R2V5-F1
#
_entry.id   AF-A0AA41R2V5-F1
#
_cell.length_a   1.000
_cell.length_b   1.000
_cell.length_c   1.000
_cell.angle_alpha   90.00
_cell.angle_beta   90.00
_cell.angle_gamma   90.00
#
_symmetry.space_group_name_H-M   'P 1'
#
loop_
_entity.id
_entity.type
_entity.pdbx_description
1 polymer ?
#
loop_
_entity_poly.entity_id
_entity_poly.type
_entity_poly.pdbx_seq_one_letter_code
_entity_poly.pdbx_strand_id
1 'polypeptide(L)'
;MKVKQPLLSGIPGFGAAGDVKGIPGATPSRYKGGSIMRSSLKDKYAIVGIGYTPQGRIPDRTSLSFHLEASANAIADAGLNPADVDGLISYRHFPAASNEIDLTPQLIAQHLGITPNYMSQDAN
;
A
#
# COMPACT_ATOMS: atom_id res chain seq x y z
N MET A 1 42.90 -11.72 -9.28
CA MET A 1 42.06 -12.94 -9.36
C MET A 1 40.62 -12.48 -9.59
N LYS A 2 40.01 -12.77 -10.75
CA LYS A 2 38.67 -12.26 -11.10
C LYS A 2 37.95 -13.32 -11.94
N VAL A 3 36.83 -13.82 -11.44
CA VAL A 3 36.12 -14.98 -12.02
C VAL A 3 35.29 -14.53 -13.23
N LYS A 4 35.36 -15.31 -14.31
CA LYS A 4 34.68 -15.05 -15.59
C LYS A 4 33.34 -15.79 -15.60
N GLN A 5 32.22 -15.06 -15.60
CA GLN A 5 30.89 -15.67 -15.82
C GLN A 5 30.66 -15.91 -17.32
N PRO A 6 30.10 -17.06 -17.74
CA PRO A 6 29.78 -17.32 -19.14
C PRO A 6 28.44 -16.68 -19.55
N LEU A 7 28.41 -16.12 -20.75
CA LEU A 7 27.22 -15.53 -21.36
C LEU A 7 26.36 -16.63 -22.01
N LEU A 8 25.13 -16.83 -21.52
CA LEU A 8 24.21 -17.85 -22.06
C LEU A 8 23.50 -17.33 -23.33
N SER A 9 24.09 -17.60 -24.49
CA SER A 9 23.43 -17.46 -25.79
C SER A 9 22.52 -18.67 -26.06
N GLY A 10 21.20 -18.47 -26.14
CA GLY A 10 20.29 -19.61 -26.35
C GLY A 10 18.78 -19.34 -26.31
N ILE A 11 18.30 -18.26 -26.94
CA ILE A 11 16.85 -18.05 -27.17
C ILE A 11 16.47 -18.41 -28.62
N PRO A 12 15.92 -19.61 -28.89
CA PRO A 12 15.25 -19.89 -30.15
C PRO A 12 13.84 -19.26 -30.15
N GLY A 13 13.45 -18.56 -31.21
CA GLY A 13 12.07 -18.06 -31.31
C GLY A 13 11.80 -16.96 -32.35
N PHE A 14 12.80 -16.19 -32.78
CA PHE A 14 12.62 -15.15 -33.81
C PHE A 14 12.62 -15.75 -35.22
N GLY A 15 11.49 -16.35 -35.60
CA GLY A 15 11.11 -16.60 -36.99
C GLY A 15 10.43 -15.36 -37.59
N ALA A 16 10.71 -15.06 -38.85
CA ALA A 16 10.19 -13.88 -39.52
C ALA A 16 8.65 -13.88 -39.65
N ALA A 17 8.05 -12.70 -39.69
CA ALA A 17 6.63 -12.53 -39.94
C ALA A 17 6.28 -12.99 -41.36
N GLY A 18 5.64 -14.15 -41.47
CA GLY A 18 5.03 -14.65 -42.70
C GLY A 18 3.51 -14.65 -42.59
N ASP A 19 2.83 -14.32 -43.69
CA ASP A 19 1.38 -14.16 -43.75
C ASP A 19 0.63 -15.48 -43.47
N VAL A 20 0.24 -15.70 -42.21
CA VAL A 20 -0.64 -16.79 -41.81
C VAL A 20 -2.07 -16.52 -42.24
N LYS A 21 -2.39 -16.86 -43.49
CA LYS A 21 -3.76 -17.01 -43.98
C LYS A 21 -4.50 -18.02 -43.10
N GLY A 22 -5.47 -17.55 -42.32
CA GLY A 22 -6.14 -18.34 -41.29
C GLY A 22 -6.78 -19.63 -41.81
N ILE A 23 -6.59 -20.72 -41.06
CA ILE A 23 -7.16 -22.05 -41.37
C ILE A 23 -8.66 -22.03 -41.05
N PRO A 24 -9.57 -22.22 -42.03
CA PRO A 24 -11.01 -22.29 -41.75
C PRO A 24 -11.32 -23.53 -40.90
N GLY A 25 -11.99 -23.35 -39.76
CA GLY A 25 -12.42 -24.44 -38.89
C GLY A 25 -11.54 -24.70 -37.66
N ALA A 26 -10.43 -23.96 -37.47
CA ALA A 26 -9.68 -24.00 -36.22
C ALA A 26 -10.49 -23.34 -35.08
N THR A 27 -11.33 -24.13 -34.38
CA THR A 27 -11.98 -23.68 -33.14
C THR A 27 -10.88 -23.25 -32.16
N PRO A 28 -10.92 -22.03 -31.58
CA PRO A 28 -9.88 -21.59 -30.67
C PRO A 28 -9.87 -22.52 -29.44
N SER A 29 -8.80 -23.30 -29.30
CA SER A 29 -8.60 -24.14 -28.12
C SER A 29 -8.49 -23.24 -26.91
N ARG A 30 -9.59 -23.15 -26.15
CA ARG A 30 -9.68 -22.39 -24.91
C ARG A 30 -8.73 -23.02 -23.91
N TYR A 31 -7.52 -22.49 -23.82
CA TYR A 31 -6.53 -22.86 -22.81
C TYR A 31 -7.22 -22.90 -21.44
N LYS A 32 -7.45 -24.11 -20.90
CA LYS A 32 -7.74 -24.31 -19.48
C LYS A 32 -6.42 -24.14 -18.72
N GLY A 33 -5.88 -22.92 -18.77
CA GLY A 33 -4.83 -22.50 -17.85
C GLY A 33 -5.39 -22.64 -16.43
N GLY A 34 -4.72 -23.44 -15.60
CA GLY A 34 -5.08 -23.56 -14.20
C GLY A 34 -5.12 -22.18 -13.58
N SER A 35 -6.25 -21.82 -12.96
CA SER A 35 -6.35 -20.57 -12.24
C SER A 35 -5.41 -20.64 -11.04
N ILE A 36 -4.23 -20.03 -11.17
CA ILE A 36 -3.57 -19.46 -9.99
C ILE A 36 -4.57 -18.47 -9.42
N MET A 37 -5.23 -18.87 -8.32
CA MET A 37 -6.29 -18.10 -7.68
C MET A 37 -5.69 -16.81 -7.12
N ARG A 38 -5.62 -15.78 -7.98
CA ARG A 38 -5.36 -14.41 -7.55
C ARG A 38 -6.55 -13.98 -6.71
N SER A 39 -6.37 -14.00 -5.39
CA SER A 39 -7.33 -13.45 -4.44
C SER A 39 -7.53 -11.97 -4.73
N SER A 40 -8.62 -11.65 -5.42
CA SER A 40 -9.00 -10.26 -5.68
C SER A 40 -9.33 -9.56 -4.35
N LEU A 41 -8.89 -8.30 -4.23
CA LEU A 41 -9.29 -7.39 -3.15
C LEU A 41 -10.65 -6.73 -3.42
N LYS A 42 -11.17 -6.84 -4.66
CA LYS A 42 -12.48 -6.32 -5.04
C LYS A 42 -13.57 -6.92 -4.15
N ASP A 43 -14.50 -6.08 -3.72
CA ASP A 43 -15.66 -6.43 -2.88
C ASP A 43 -15.30 -6.98 -1.48
N LYS A 44 -14.07 -6.74 -1.00
CA LYS A 44 -13.61 -7.12 0.35
C LYS A 44 -13.28 -5.93 1.26
N TYR A 45 -12.90 -4.80 0.68
CA TYR A 45 -12.46 -3.60 1.40
C TYR A 45 -13.01 -2.36 0.71
N ALA A 46 -13.24 -1.31 1.49
CA ALA A 46 -13.66 0.01 1.02
C ALA A 46 -12.93 1.09 1.82
N ILE A 47 -12.74 2.27 1.21
CA ILE A 47 -12.35 3.47 1.93
C ILE A 47 -13.65 4.17 2.33
N VAL A 48 -13.90 4.30 3.64
CA VAL A 48 -15.16 4.80 4.19
C VAL A 48 -15.08 6.21 4.75
N GLY A 49 -13.87 6.71 5.02
CA GLY A 49 -13.64 8.09 5.44
C GLY A 49 -12.22 8.56 5.12
N ILE A 50 -12.05 9.87 4.97
CA ILE A 50 -10.78 10.54 4.67
C ILE A 50 -10.58 11.74 5.60
N GLY A 51 -9.33 11.95 6.04
CA GLY A 51 -8.98 13.03 6.95
C GLY A 51 -7.72 13.73 6.51
N TYR A 52 -7.75 15.06 6.55
CA TYR A 52 -6.66 15.93 6.12
C TYR A 52 -6.38 16.98 7.19
N THR A 53 -5.19 17.58 7.07
CA THR A 53 -4.78 18.76 7.81
C THR A 53 -4.39 19.87 6.83
N PRO A 54 -4.31 21.14 7.25
CA PRO A 54 -3.75 22.19 6.41
C PRO A 54 -2.32 21.86 5.98
N GLN A 55 -1.92 22.32 4.80
CA GLN A 55 -0.63 21.99 4.16
C GLN A 55 0.23 23.23 3.98
N GLY A 56 1.55 23.08 4.17
CA GLY A 56 2.52 24.16 3.97
C GLY A 56 3.40 24.40 5.19
N ARG A 57 3.85 25.64 5.40
CA ARG A 57 4.57 26.05 6.62
C ARG A 57 3.57 26.50 7.66
N ILE A 58 3.40 25.69 8.70
CA ILE A 58 2.47 25.96 9.79
C ILE A 58 3.28 25.95 11.08
N PRO A 59 3.58 27.13 11.66
CA PRO A 59 4.33 27.19 12.92
C PRO A 59 3.51 26.60 14.07
N ASP A 60 4.20 26.28 15.17
CA ASP A 60 3.60 25.85 16.45
C ASP A 60 2.75 24.56 16.37
N ARG A 61 2.91 23.78 15.30
CA ARG A 61 2.27 22.48 15.09
C ARG A 61 3.31 21.36 15.09
N THR A 62 3.06 20.32 15.88
CA THR A 62 3.94 19.13 15.94
C THR A 62 3.52 18.04 14.98
N SER A 63 4.45 17.15 14.64
CA SER A 63 4.22 15.95 13.83
C SER A 63 3.07 15.11 14.38
N LEU A 64 3.02 14.94 15.72
CA LEU A 64 1.92 14.28 16.42
C LEU A 64 0.60 15.00 16.19
N SER A 65 0.54 16.33 16.35
CA SER A 65 -0.71 17.08 16.19
C SER A 65 -1.33 16.93 14.79
N PHE A 66 -0.52 16.78 13.74
CA PHE A 66 -1.03 16.53 12.39
C PHE A 66 -1.63 15.13 12.23
N HIS A 67 -0.99 14.12 12.81
CA HIS A 67 -1.51 12.75 12.79
C HIS A 67 -2.83 12.64 13.56
N LEU A 68 -2.93 13.28 14.74
CA LEU A 68 -4.16 13.28 15.53
C LEU A 68 -5.32 13.97 14.81
N GLU A 69 -5.09 15.15 14.20
CA GLU A 69 -6.10 15.87 13.43
C GLU A 69 -6.54 15.07 12.19
N ALA A 70 -5.61 14.53 11.42
CA ALA A 70 -5.93 13.70 10.25
C ALA A 70 -6.73 12.45 10.64
N SER A 71 -6.30 11.71 11.66
CA SER A 71 -6.98 10.48 12.10
C SER A 71 -8.35 10.77 12.71
N ALA A 72 -8.50 11.80 13.54
CA ALA A 72 -9.80 12.19 14.10
C ALA A 72 -10.79 12.60 13.00
N ASN A 73 -10.35 13.39 12.02
CA ASN A 73 -11.16 13.78 10.87
C ASN A 73 -11.59 12.54 10.04
N ALA A 74 -10.67 11.59 9.79
CA ALA A 74 -10.99 10.37 9.03
C ALA A 74 -11.99 9.44 9.74
N ILE A 75 -11.88 9.31 11.08
CA ILE A 75 -12.82 8.52 11.90
C ILE A 75 -14.22 9.16 11.87
N ALA A 76 -14.28 10.49 11.99
CA ALA A 76 -15.54 11.25 11.95
C ALA A 76 -16.21 11.18 10.56
N ASP A 77 -15.44 11.32 9.48
CA ASP A 77 -15.93 11.21 8.09
C ASP A 77 -16.45 9.80 7.78
N ALA A 78 -15.82 8.76 8.35
CA ALA A 78 -16.30 7.38 8.30
C ALA A 78 -17.57 7.11 9.13
N GLY A 79 -17.99 8.05 9.99
CA GLY A 79 -19.12 7.86 10.91
C GLY A 79 -18.87 6.79 11.99
N LEU A 80 -17.61 6.51 12.32
CA LEU A 80 -17.20 5.49 13.29
C LEU A 80 -16.91 6.09 14.66
N ASN A 81 -16.98 5.27 15.71
CA ASN A 81 -16.41 5.61 17.01
C ASN A 81 -14.92 5.26 17.01
N PRO A 82 -14.07 5.96 17.78
CA PRO A 82 -12.66 5.59 17.92
C PRO A 82 -12.45 4.14 18.42
N ALA A 83 -13.39 3.63 19.22
CA ALA A 83 -13.38 2.24 19.72
C ALA A 83 -13.61 1.18 18.62
N ASP A 84 -14.12 1.57 17.45
CA ASP A 84 -14.34 0.67 16.29
C ASP A 84 -13.05 0.47 15.47
N VAL A 85 -11.91 1.08 15.87
CA VAL A 85 -10.64 1.05 15.14
C VAL A 85 -9.71 -0.06 15.67
N ASP A 86 -9.83 -1.24 15.08
CA ASP A 86 -8.99 -2.42 15.38
C ASP A 86 -7.53 -2.34 14.89
N GLY A 87 -7.21 -1.39 14.00
CA GLY A 87 -5.90 -1.34 13.34
C GLY A 87 -5.40 0.08 13.07
N LEU A 88 -4.11 0.33 13.37
CA LEU A 88 -3.43 1.57 13.05
C LEU A 88 -2.12 1.29 12.28
N ILE A 89 -2.04 1.80 11.05
CA ILE A 89 -0.85 1.70 10.20
C ILE A 89 -0.34 3.11 9.95
N SER A 90 0.90 3.38 10.37
CA SER A 90 1.57 4.66 10.12
C SER A 90 2.64 4.47 9.05
N TYR A 91 2.60 5.29 8.00
CA TYR A 91 3.62 5.25 6.95
C TYR A 91 4.74 6.26 7.25
N ARG A 92 5.97 5.75 7.22
CA ARG A 92 7.25 6.44 7.25
C ARG A 92 7.57 7.12 8.59
N HIS A 93 8.53 6.53 9.30
CA HIS A 93 9.21 7.21 10.39
C HIS A 93 9.99 8.42 9.85
N PHE A 94 9.79 9.57 10.48
CA PHE A 94 10.62 10.75 10.28
C PHE A 94 11.22 11.12 11.64
N PRO A 95 12.51 11.49 11.71
CA PRO A 95 13.08 12.06 12.91
C PRO A 95 12.26 13.27 13.34
N ALA A 96 11.92 13.31 14.63
CA ALA A 96 11.18 14.41 15.23
C ALA A 96 11.86 15.77 14.93
N ALA A 97 11.04 16.80 14.69
CA ALA A 97 11.56 18.17 14.60
C ALA A 97 12.06 18.65 15.98
N SER A 98 12.82 19.74 16.04
CA SER A 98 13.25 20.39 17.29
C SER A 98 13.81 19.41 18.34
N ASN A 99 13.31 19.28 19.58
CA ASN A 99 12.12 19.78 20.31
C ASN A 99 10.78 18.99 20.29
N GLU A 100 10.63 17.92 19.51
CA GLU A 100 9.47 17.01 19.52
C GLU A 100 9.82 15.61 20.06
N ILE A 101 8.80 14.87 20.52
CA ILE A 101 8.90 13.45 20.88
C ILE A 101 8.87 12.63 19.58
N ASP A 102 9.65 11.54 19.55
CA ASP A 102 9.68 10.63 18.40
C ASP A 102 8.31 10.03 18.10
N LEU A 103 7.88 10.13 16.84
CA LEU A 103 6.53 9.75 16.45
C LEU A 103 6.43 8.25 16.22
N THR A 104 5.47 7.61 16.90
CA THR A 104 5.22 6.17 16.82
C THR A 104 3.70 5.89 16.76
N PRO A 105 3.26 4.77 16.17
CA PRO A 105 1.85 4.38 16.17
C PRO A 105 1.26 4.29 17.59
N GLN A 106 2.06 3.83 18.55
CA GLN A 106 1.68 3.71 19.96
C GLN A 106 1.35 5.09 20.56
N LEU A 107 2.18 6.11 20.29
CA LEU A 107 1.95 7.47 20.77
C LEU A 107 0.70 8.08 20.14
N ILE A 108 0.46 7.83 18.85
CA ILE A 108 -0.74 8.26 18.13
C ILE A 108 -1.98 7.57 18.73
N ALA A 109 -1.97 6.24 18.87
CA ALA A 109 -3.08 5.46 19.41
C ALA A 109 -3.46 5.90 20.84
N GLN A 110 -2.46 6.11 21.71
CA GLN A 110 -2.66 6.62 23.06
C GLN A 110 -3.38 7.98 23.07
N HIS A 111 -2.97 8.92 22.21
CA HIS A 111 -3.56 10.26 22.16
C HIS A 111 -4.93 10.31 21.44
N LEU A 112 -5.20 9.37 20.52
CA LEU A 112 -6.53 9.18 19.95
C LEU A 112 -7.50 8.46 20.90
N GLY A 113 -7.01 7.89 22.00
CA GLY A 113 -7.82 7.10 22.94
C GLY A 113 -8.28 5.76 22.35
N ILE A 114 -7.55 5.21 21.37
CA ILE A 114 -7.87 3.95 20.71
C ILE A 114 -6.96 2.82 21.20
N THR A 115 -7.45 1.58 21.13
CA THR A 115 -6.70 0.37 21.52
C THR A 115 -6.65 -0.64 20.36
N PRO A 116 -5.85 -0.38 19.31
CA PRO A 116 -5.84 -1.23 18.13
C PRO A 116 -5.22 -2.60 18.43
N ASN A 117 -5.86 -3.65 17.94
CA ASN A 117 -5.36 -5.02 17.97
C ASN A 117 -4.15 -5.22 17.04
N TYR A 118 -4.01 -4.38 16.00
CA TYR A 118 -2.87 -4.39 15.09
C TYR A 118 -2.24 -2.99 14.97
N MET A 119 -0.92 -2.90 15.15
CA MET A 119 -0.16 -1.67 14.92
C MET A 119 1.11 -1.97 14.11
N SER A 120 1.41 -1.13 13.12
CA SER A 120 2.65 -1.23 12.35
C SER A 120 3.13 0.14 11.86
N GLN A 121 4.45 0.34 11.87
CA GLN A 121 5.11 1.46 11.20
C GLN A 121 6.00 0.91 10.10
N ASP A 122 5.80 1.38 8.86
CA ASP A 122 6.59 0.96 7.70
C ASP A 122 7.52 2.10 7.25
N ALA A 123 8.72 1.77 6.78
CA ALA A 123 9.69 2.71 6.24
C ALA A 123 10.49 2.01 5.12
N ASN A 124 10.24 2.44 3.88
CA ASN A 124 10.88 1.93 2.66
C ASN A 124 12.39 2.18 2.60
#